data_AF-A0AAV2KI52-F1
#
_entry.id   AF-A0AAV2KI52-F1
#
_cell.length_a   1.000
_cell.length_b   1.000
_cell.length_c   1.000
_cell.angle_alpha   90.00
_cell.angle_beta   90.00
_cell.angle_gamma   90.00
#
_symmetry.space_group_name_H-M   'P 1'
#
loop_
_entity.id
_entity.type
_entity.pdbx_description
1 polymer ?
#
loop_
_entity_poly.entity_id
_entity_poly.type
_entity_poly.pdbx_seq_one_letter_code
_entity_poly.pdbx_strand_id
1 'polypeptide(L)'
;MLRASFSHRAPALRLFHTFSCSSEPQQLRTTAAQNHSSSETQNHSSSETQNHSSSEPQQLRTTAAQKLRTTAAQKLRTTAAQKLRTTAAQKLRTTAAQNLRTTAAQNHSSSEPQQLRTTAAQKLRTTAAQKLRTTAAQKLRTTAAQNHSSSESQNHSSSEPQQLRTTAAQNHSSSEPQQLRNSEPQQLRNSEPQQLRTTAAQNHSSSETQNHSSSETQNHSSSEPQQLRNSEPQQLRTTAAQKLRTTAAQKLRTTAAQKLRTTAAQNHSSSETQNHSSSEPQQLRNLEPQQLRNSEPQQLRNLEPQQLRNLEPQQLRNSEPQQLRNSEPQQLRTTAAQKLRTTAAQNHSSSETQNHSSSEPQQLRNSEPQQLRNSEPQQLRISEPQQLRTTAAQKLRTTAAQKLRTTAAQKLRTTAAQKLRTTAAQKLRTTAAQKLRTTAAQNHSSSETQNHSSSETQNHSSSEPQQLRNSEPQQLRTTAAQKLRTTAAQKLRTTAAQKLRTTAAQNHSSSETQNHSSSEPQQLRNSEPQQLRNLEPQQLRNSEPQQLRTSETQNHSSSET
;
A
#
# COMPACT_ATOMS: atom_id res chain seq x y z
N MET A 1 -28.79 84.79 -65.64
CA MET A 1 -29.32 83.42 -65.57
C MET A 1 -28.15 82.46 -65.56
N LEU A 2 -27.66 82.08 -64.37
CA LEU A 2 -27.99 80.85 -63.63
C LEU A 2 -27.27 79.60 -64.19
N ARG A 3 -26.19 79.23 -63.48
CA ARG A 3 -25.57 77.91 -63.46
C ARG A 3 -26.63 76.86 -63.13
N ALA A 4 -26.62 75.74 -63.85
CA ALA A 4 -27.29 74.50 -63.43
C ALA A 4 -26.23 73.41 -63.25
N SER A 5 -25.97 73.08 -61.98
CA SER A 5 -25.27 71.88 -61.56
C SER A 5 -26.18 70.68 -61.76
N PHE A 6 -25.73 69.65 -62.49
CA PHE A 6 -26.38 68.34 -62.49
C PHE A 6 -25.56 67.35 -61.68
N SER A 7 -26.00 67.16 -60.44
CA SER A 7 -25.74 65.97 -59.64
C SER A 7 -26.70 64.88 -60.11
N HIS A 8 -26.19 63.76 -60.60
CA HIS A 8 -27.00 62.56 -60.81
C HIS A 8 -26.32 61.32 -60.24
N ARG A 9 -27.12 60.64 -59.42
CA ARG A 9 -26.80 59.46 -58.62
C ARG A 9 -27.50 58.27 -59.29
N ALA A 10 -26.72 57.22 -59.58
CA ALA A 10 -27.11 55.84 -59.93
C ALA A 10 -27.62 55.61 -61.37
N PRO A 11 -27.31 54.46 -62.03
CA PRO A 11 -27.56 53.11 -61.52
C PRO A 11 -26.33 52.18 -61.48
N ALA A 12 -26.47 51.09 -60.72
CA ALA A 12 -25.48 50.02 -60.59
C ALA A 12 -25.34 49.25 -61.92
N LEU A 13 -24.45 49.73 -62.79
CA LEU A 13 -24.00 49.00 -63.95
C LEU A 13 -23.01 47.90 -63.52
N ARG A 14 -23.40 46.63 -63.69
CA ARG A 14 -22.47 45.48 -63.66
C ARG A 14 -21.54 45.57 -64.88
N LEU A 15 -20.45 46.33 -64.79
CA LEU A 15 -19.36 46.23 -65.76
C LEU A 15 -18.30 45.27 -65.22
N PHE A 16 -18.11 44.16 -65.94
CA PHE A 16 -17.01 43.23 -65.76
C PHE A 16 -15.71 43.88 -66.26
N HIS A 17 -15.08 44.72 -65.45
CA HIS A 17 -13.74 45.24 -65.73
C HIS A 17 -12.69 44.68 -64.78
N THR A 18 -11.53 44.39 -65.35
CA THR A 18 -10.25 44.33 -64.62
C THR A 18 -9.87 45.75 -64.20
N PHE A 19 -9.83 46.03 -62.90
CA PHE A 19 -9.37 47.32 -62.37
C PHE A 19 -7.97 47.16 -61.77
N SER A 20 -6.98 47.81 -62.39
CA SER A 20 -5.64 48.04 -61.82
C SER A 20 -5.48 49.53 -61.60
N CYS A 21 -5.45 49.96 -60.35
CA CYS A 21 -5.20 51.36 -59.98
C CYS A 21 -3.77 51.46 -59.41
N SER A 22 -2.91 52.23 -60.08
CA SER A 22 -1.49 52.43 -59.74
C SER A 22 -1.21 53.79 -59.09
N SER A 23 -2.22 54.64 -58.89
CA SER A 23 -2.13 55.92 -58.18
C SER A 23 -2.58 55.75 -56.73
N GLU A 24 -2.18 56.64 -55.80
CA GLU A 24 -2.65 56.73 -54.41
C GLU A 24 -4.04 57.39 -54.32
N PRO A 25 -5.14 56.65 -54.20
CA PRO A 25 -6.46 57.24 -54.11
C PRO A 25 -6.85 57.26 -52.63
N GLN A 26 -7.28 58.42 -52.12
CA GLN A 26 -7.72 58.51 -50.72
C GLN A 26 -8.91 57.59 -50.41
N GLN A 27 -9.80 57.37 -51.39
CA GLN A 27 -10.95 56.48 -51.24
C GLN A 27 -11.23 55.71 -52.54
N LEU A 28 -11.34 54.39 -52.44
CA LEU A 28 -11.79 53.51 -53.51
C LEU A 28 -12.99 52.68 -53.04
N ARG A 29 -14.02 52.60 -53.90
CA ARG A 29 -15.20 51.78 -53.65
C ARG A 29 -15.55 50.96 -54.88
N THR A 30 -15.57 49.64 -54.72
CA THR A 30 -15.79 48.69 -55.82
C THR A 30 -17.00 47.81 -55.49
N THR A 31 -18.06 47.90 -56.29
CA THR A 31 -19.31 47.14 -56.04
C THR A 31 -19.22 45.72 -56.57
N ALA A 32 -18.81 45.53 -57.82
CA ALA A 32 -18.60 44.23 -58.44
C ALA A 32 -17.36 44.26 -59.34
N ALA A 33 -16.38 43.40 -59.11
CA ALA A 33 -15.20 43.27 -59.99
C ALA A 33 -14.73 41.81 -60.11
N GLN A 34 -14.31 41.43 -61.32
CA GLN A 34 -13.75 40.10 -61.54
C GLN A 34 -12.31 40.04 -61.01
N ASN A 35 -11.45 40.96 -61.43
CA ASN A 35 -10.08 41.09 -60.93
C ASN A 35 -9.83 42.53 -60.50
N HIS A 36 -9.36 42.73 -59.27
CA HIS A 36 -9.01 44.04 -58.74
C HIS A 36 -7.65 44.00 -58.04
N SER A 37 -6.74 44.88 -58.47
CA SER A 37 -5.44 45.10 -57.83
C SER A 37 -5.29 46.57 -57.44
N SER A 38 -4.86 46.83 -56.21
CA SER A 38 -4.62 48.19 -55.72
C SER A 38 -3.39 48.27 -54.82
N SER A 39 -2.62 49.34 -54.96
CA SER A 39 -1.47 49.66 -54.10
C SER A 39 -1.75 50.95 -53.32
N GLU A 40 -1.28 51.03 -52.08
CA GLU A 40 -1.17 52.28 -51.30
C GLU A 40 -2.49 53.07 -51.15
N THR A 41 -3.59 52.36 -50.94
CA THR A 41 -4.92 52.99 -50.78
C THR A 41 -5.22 53.32 -49.32
N GLN A 42 -5.68 54.55 -49.03
CA GLN A 42 -6.02 54.92 -47.66
C GLN A 42 -7.28 54.18 -47.16
N ASN A 43 -8.38 54.25 -47.92
CA ASN A 43 -9.60 53.51 -47.62
C ASN A 43 -10.12 52.76 -48.85
N HIS A 44 -10.20 51.43 -48.77
CA HIS A 44 -10.80 50.60 -49.81
C HIS A 44 -11.98 49.79 -49.27
N SER A 45 -13.13 49.89 -49.95
CA SER A 45 -14.32 49.10 -49.64
C SER A 45 -14.81 48.35 -50.87
N SER A 46 -14.92 47.02 -50.78
CA SER A 46 -15.45 46.17 -51.84
C SER A 46 -16.66 45.36 -51.39
N SER A 47 -17.68 45.27 -52.26
CA SER A 47 -18.88 44.46 -51.98
C SER A 47 -18.71 43.02 -52.51
N GLU A 48 -18.49 42.84 -53.81
CA GLU A 48 -18.31 41.52 -54.43
C GLU A 48 -17.09 41.51 -55.36
N THR A 49 -16.09 40.67 -55.07
CA THR A 49 -14.90 40.54 -55.92
C THR A 49 -14.51 39.09 -56.15
N GLN A 50 -14.23 38.67 -57.40
CA GLN A 50 -13.73 37.31 -57.63
C GLN A 50 -12.29 37.18 -57.11
N ASN A 51 -11.37 37.98 -57.65
CA ASN A 51 -9.99 38.05 -57.20
C ASN A 51 -9.63 39.48 -56.79
N HIS A 52 -9.25 39.69 -55.54
CA HIS A 52 -8.74 40.97 -55.05
C HIS A 52 -7.35 40.80 -54.45
N SER A 53 -6.38 41.55 -54.97
CA SER A 53 -5.05 41.71 -54.38
C SER A 53 -4.84 43.15 -53.95
N SER A 54 -4.23 43.37 -52.78
CA SER A 54 -3.86 44.71 -52.35
C SER A 54 -2.50 44.75 -51.62
N SER A 55 -1.67 45.70 -52.02
CA SER A 55 -0.44 46.11 -51.33
C SER A 55 -0.75 47.31 -50.44
N GLU A 56 -0.56 47.14 -49.14
CA GLU A 56 -0.50 48.20 -48.12
C GLU A 56 -1.74 49.10 -47.89
N PRO A 57 -2.99 48.60 -47.86
CA PRO A 57 -4.13 49.44 -47.49
C PRO A 57 -4.07 49.85 -45.99
N GLN A 58 -4.34 51.13 -45.69
CA GLN A 58 -4.59 51.51 -44.28
C GLN A 58 -5.87 50.80 -43.77
N GLN A 59 -6.97 50.90 -44.51
CA GLN A 59 -8.23 50.23 -44.18
C GLN A 59 -8.80 49.48 -45.39
N LEU A 60 -9.01 48.18 -45.25
CA LEU A 60 -9.67 47.34 -46.25
C LEU A 60 -10.92 46.68 -45.66
N ARG A 61 -12.07 46.93 -46.29
CA ARG A 61 -13.35 46.28 -45.98
C ARG A 61 -13.84 45.50 -47.19
N THR A 62 -14.10 44.21 -47.01
CA THR A 62 -14.62 43.35 -48.07
C THR A 62 -15.81 42.57 -47.57
N THR A 63 -16.96 42.68 -48.24
CA THR A 63 -18.16 41.92 -47.89
C THR A 63 -18.02 40.47 -48.39
N ALA A 64 -17.73 40.25 -49.66
CA ALA A 64 -17.57 38.92 -50.25
C ALA A 64 -16.40 38.84 -51.24
N ALA A 65 -15.56 37.81 -51.12
CA ALA A 65 -14.53 37.51 -52.12
C ALA A 65 -14.31 36.01 -52.36
N GLN A 66 -14.00 35.59 -53.60
CA GLN A 66 -13.48 34.22 -53.79
C GLN A 66 -12.02 34.13 -53.33
N LYS A 67 -11.16 35.04 -53.80
CA LYS A 67 -9.75 35.12 -53.40
C LYS A 67 -9.39 36.53 -52.97
N LEU A 68 -8.95 36.69 -51.73
CA LEU A 68 -8.45 37.95 -51.18
C LEU A 68 -7.01 37.78 -50.70
N ARG A 69 -6.09 38.59 -51.24
CA ARG A 69 -4.67 38.62 -50.85
C ARG A 69 -4.29 40.02 -50.41
N THR A 70 -3.72 40.13 -49.21
CA THR A 70 -3.26 41.40 -48.65
C THR A 70 -1.84 41.25 -48.10
N THR A 71 -0.92 42.10 -48.54
CA THR A 71 0.47 42.06 -48.06
C THR A 71 0.59 42.68 -46.67
N ALA A 72 0.14 43.92 -46.48
CA ALA A 72 0.15 44.59 -45.19
C ALA A 72 -1.11 45.42 -45.02
N ALA A 73 -1.71 45.47 -43.82
CA ALA A 73 -2.84 46.35 -43.54
C ALA A 73 -2.86 46.82 -42.09
N GLN A 74 -3.31 48.06 -41.82
CA GLN A 74 -3.59 48.44 -40.43
C GLN A 74 -4.90 47.80 -39.96
N LYS A 75 -5.97 47.91 -40.76
CA LYS A 75 -7.29 47.34 -40.44
C LYS A 75 -7.84 46.57 -41.63
N LEU A 76 -7.98 45.26 -41.47
CA LEU A 76 -8.61 44.37 -42.45
C LEU A 76 -9.88 43.77 -41.86
N ARG A 77 -11.02 43.99 -42.53
CA ARG A 77 -12.31 43.40 -42.16
C ARG A 77 -12.93 42.69 -43.35
N THR A 78 -13.18 41.40 -43.19
CA THR A 78 -13.77 40.56 -44.23
C THR A 78 -15.01 39.85 -43.69
N THR A 79 -16.16 39.99 -44.34
CA THR A 79 -17.37 39.28 -43.93
C THR A 79 -17.33 37.83 -44.43
N ALA A 80 -17.09 37.60 -45.73
CA ALA A 80 -17.01 36.27 -46.31
C ALA A 80 -15.87 36.15 -47.33
N ALA A 81 -15.09 35.07 -47.26
CA ALA A 81 -14.12 34.73 -48.30
C ALA A 81 -13.94 33.21 -48.52
N GLN A 82 -13.78 32.73 -49.76
CA GLN A 82 -13.34 31.33 -49.94
C GLN A 82 -11.86 31.17 -49.55
N LYS A 83 -10.98 32.05 -50.03
CA LYS A 83 -9.55 32.04 -49.71
C LYS A 83 -9.08 33.44 -49.31
N LEU A 84 -8.66 33.60 -48.06
CA LEU A 84 -8.08 34.83 -47.53
C LEU A 84 -6.63 34.58 -47.11
N ARG A 85 -5.69 35.31 -47.71
CA ARG A 85 -4.27 35.29 -47.36
C ARG A 85 -3.79 36.67 -46.96
N THR A 86 -3.35 36.81 -45.72
CA THR A 86 -2.80 38.05 -45.16
C THR A 86 -1.35 37.82 -44.72
N THR A 87 -0.41 38.62 -45.21
CA THR A 87 0.97 38.55 -44.73
C THR A 87 1.10 39.28 -43.38
N ALA A 88 0.70 40.55 -43.28
CA ALA A 88 0.74 41.30 -42.03
C ALA A 88 -0.54 42.12 -41.79
N ALA A 89 -1.04 42.15 -40.56
CA ALA A 89 -2.11 43.06 -40.16
C ALA A 89 -2.02 43.54 -38.70
N GLN A 90 -2.29 44.82 -38.40
CA GLN A 90 -2.43 45.22 -36.99
C GLN A 90 -3.76 44.70 -36.40
N LYS A 91 -4.87 44.88 -37.14
CA LYS A 91 -6.20 44.39 -36.75
C LYS A 91 -6.83 43.63 -37.91
N LEU A 92 -7.01 42.32 -37.73
CA LEU A 92 -7.66 41.43 -38.68
C LEU A 92 -8.96 40.90 -38.07
N ARG A 93 -10.08 41.11 -38.76
CA ARG A 93 -11.38 40.57 -38.38
C ARG A 93 -12.05 39.87 -39.56
N THR A 94 -12.34 38.58 -39.39
CA THR A 94 -12.98 37.75 -40.41
C THR A 94 -14.24 37.09 -39.84
N THR A 95 -15.40 37.28 -40.45
CA THR A 95 -16.61 36.58 -40.00
C THR A 95 -16.60 35.13 -40.48
N ALA A 96 -16.54 34.88 -41.79
CA ALA A 96 -16.54 33.53 -42.36
C ALA A 96 -15.44 33.39 -43.43
N ALA A 97 -14.74 32.26 -43.42
CA ALA A 97 -13.83 31.90 -44.51
C ALA A 97 -13.67 30.39 -44.68
N GLN A 98 -13.59 29.88 -45.92
CA GLN A 98 -13.23 28.45 -46.09
C GLN A 98 -11.74 28.25 -45.73
N ASN A 99 -10.85 29.10 -46.23
CA ASN A 99 -9.41 29.03 -45.95
C ASN A 99 -8.87 30.40 -45.55
N LEU A 100 -8.48 30.55 -44.28
CA LEU A 100 -7.86 31.75 -43.73
C LEU A 100 -6.40 31.48 -43.37
N ARG A 101 -5.48 32.18 -44.02
CA ARG A 101 -4.03 32.11 -43.74
C ARG A 101 -3.49 33.49 -43.37
N THR A 102 -2.92 33.59 -42.17
CA THR A 102 -2.34 34.83 -41.64
C THR A 102 -0.89 34.55 -41.22
N THR A 103 0.06 35.33 -41.74
CA THR A 103 1.47 35.17 -41.35
C THR A 103 1.74 35.90 -40.04
N ALA A 104 1.38 37.19 -39.92
CA ALA A 104 1.52 37.95 -38.70
C ALA A 104 0.29 38.84 -38.45
N ALA A 105 -0.19 38.87 -37.20
CA ALA A 105 -1.17 39.86 -36.77
C ALA A 105 -0.99 40.32 -35.32
N GLN A 106 -1.23 41.60 -35.00
CA GLN A 106 -1.28 41.99 -33.59
C GLN A 106 -2.59 41.49 -32.95
N ASN A 107 -3.73 41.85 -33.53
CA ASN A 107 -5.06 41.42 -33.08
C ASN A 107 -5.79 40.68 -34.20
N HIS A 108 -5.99 39.38 -34.03
CA HIS A 108 -6.71 38.54 -34.98
C HIS A 108 -7.99 37.98 -34.34
N SER A 109 -9.14 38.30 -34.91
CA SER A 109 -10.44 37.76 -34.50
C SER A 109 -11.11 37.08 -35.68
N SER A 110 -11.52 35.82 -35.51
CA SER A 110 -12.27 35.06 -36.52
C SER A 110 -13.47 34.36 -35.91
N SER A 111 -14.64 34.47 -36.53
CA SER A 111 -15.86 33.82 -36.02
C SER A 111 -15.98 32.38 -36.50
N GLU A 112 -16.02 32.14 -37.81
CA GLU A 112 -16.31 30.81 -38.39
C GLU A 112 -15.43 30.48 -39.61
N PRO A 113 -14.10 30.38 -39.45
CA PRO A 113 -13.26 29.79 -40.48
C PRO A 113 -13.44 28.27 -40.54
N GLN A 114 -13.58 27.69 -41.73
CA GLN A 114 -13.48 26.24 -41.90
C GLN A 114 -12.04 25.78 -41.58
N GLN A 115 -11.04 26.43 -42.20
CA GLN A 115 -9.62 26.22 -41.92
C GLN A 115 -8.92 27.53 -41.59
N LEU A 116 -8.27 27.61 -40.43
CA LEU A 116 -7.47 28.74 -39.99
C LEU A 116 -6.02 28.32 -39.71
N ARG A 117 -5.08 29.00 -40.38
CA ARG A 117 -3.63 28.92 -40.13
C ARG A 117 -3.09 30.30 -39.76
N THR A 118 -2.54 30.42 -38.55
CA THR A 118 -1.84 31.63 -38.09
C THR A 118 -0.39 31.28 -37.75
N THR A 119 0.58 31.97 -38.35
CA THR A 119 2.00 31.79 -37.99
C THR A 119 2.32 32.54 -36.70
N ALA A 120 2.00 33.84 -36.60
CA ALA A 120 2.26 34.62 -35.39
C ALA A 120 1.09 35.56 -35.06
N ALA A 121 0.70 35.63 -33.78
CA ALA A 121 -0.20 36.65 -33.29
C ALA A 121 0.13 37.16 -31.87
N GLN A 122 -0.12 38.43 -31.55
CA GLN A 122 -0.13 38.83 -30.13
C GLN A 122 -1.41 38.33 -29.45
N LYS A 123 -2.58 38.59 -30.07
CA LYS A 123 -3.87 38.13 -29.58
C LYS A 123 -4.63 37.44 -30.71
N LEU A 124 -4.95 36.17 -30.53
CA LEU A 124 -5.79 35.38 -31.43
C LEU A 124 -7.05 34.93 -30.69
N ARG A 125 -8.22 35.28 -31.25
CA ARG A 125 -9.53 34.82 -30.77
C ARG A 125 -10.30 34.14 -31.91
N THR A 126 -10.68 32.90 -31.67
CA THR A 126 -11.50 32.10 -32.60
C THR A 126 -12.76 31.64 -31.91
N THR A 127 -13.92 31.91 -32.50
CA THR A 127 -15.20 31.40 -31.96
C THR A 127 -15.37 29.93 -32.32
N ALA A 128 -15.43 29.60 -33.61
CA ALA A 128 -15.61 28.23 -34.10
C ALA A 128 -14.67 27.94 -35.28
N ALA A 129 -14.10 26.73 -35.36
CA ALA A 129 -13.36 26.29 -36.55
C ALA A 129 -13.39 24.77 -36.73
N GLN A 130 -13.35 24.26 -37.96
CA GLN A 130 -13.11 22.82 -38.17
C GLN A 130 -11.63 22.49 -37.94
N LYS A 131 -10.71 23.29 -38.48
CA LYS A 131 -9.26 23.11 -38.33
C LYS A 131 -8.59 24.41 -37.96
N LEU A 132 -7.98 24.46 -36.79
CA LEU A 132 -7.21 25.59 -36.28
C LEU A 132 -5.76 25.18 -36.03
N ARG A 133 -4.83 25.89 -36.67
CA ARG A 133 -3.39 25.73 -36.44
C ARG A 133 -2.74 27.09 -36.16
N THR A 134 -2.08 27.18 -35.02
CA THR A 134 -1.36 28.38 -34.57
C THR A 134 0.09 28.01 -34.26
N THR A 135 1.06 28.67 -34.90
CA THR A 135 2.47 28.45 -34.58
C THR A 135 2.88 29.20 -33.31
N ALA A 136 2.67 30.52 -33.23
CA ALA A 136 3.00 31.31 -32.05
C ALA A 136 1.89 32.30 -31.69
N ALA A 137 1.52 32.36 -30.40
CA ALA A 137 0.62 33.40 -29.89
C ALA A 137 0.91 33.82 -28.45
N GLN A 138 0.94 35.12 -28.12
CA GLN A 138 1.01 35.52 -26.69
C GLN A 138 -0.28 35.16 -25.95
N LYS A 139 -1.44 35.44 -26.55
CA LYS A 139 -2.77 35.09 -26.02
C LYS A 139 -3.59 34.38 -27.09
N LEU A 140 -3.94 33.13 -26.84
CA LEU A 140 -4.75 32.28 -27.71
C LEU A 140 -6.04 31.88 -27.00
N ARG A 141 -7.19 32.25 -27.58
CA ARG A 141 -8.51 31.87 -27.09
C ARG A 141 -9.35 31.22 -28.19
N THR A 142 -9.84 30.02 -27.93
CA THR A 142 -10.71 29.25 -28.84
C THR A 142 -11.95 28.78 -28.11
N THR A 143 -13.15 28.97 -28.67
CA THR A 143 -14.41 28.55 -28.01
C THR A 143 -14.91 27.20 -28.47
N ALA A 144 -14.73 26.85 -29.74
CA ALA A 144 -15.05 25.53 -30.27
C ALA A 144 -14.13 25.21 -31.44
N ALA A 145 -13.57 24.00 -31.49
CA ALA A 145 -12.83 23.53 -32.65
C ALA A 145 -12.87 22.00 -32.77
N GLN A 146 -13.03 21.47 -33.98
CA GLN A 146 -12.89 20.02 -34.17
C GLN A 146 -11.43 19.61 -34.00
N ASN A 147 -10.50 20.29 -34.70
CA ASN A 147 -9.07 20.02 -34.60
C ASN A 147 -8.32 21.30 -34.28
N HIS A 148 -7.75 21.40 -33.08
CA HIS A 148 -6.96 22.54 -32.65
C HIS A 148 -5.52 22.11 -32.33
N SER A 149 -4.55 22.75 -33.00
CA SER A 149 -3.13 22.58 -32.74
C SER A 149 -2.45 23.93 -32.49
N SER A 150 -1.74 24.04 -31.38
CA SER A 150 -0.86 25.17 -31.06
C SER A 150 0.55 24.69 -30.76
N SER A 151 1.56 25.39 -31.31
CA SER A 151 2.97 25.08 -31.03
C SER A 151 3.48 25.84 -29.81
N GLU A 152 3.40 27.16 -29.82
CA GLU A 152 3.91 28.01 -28.73
C GLU A 152 2.87 29.05 -28.31
N SER A 153 2.65 29.14 -27.00
CA SER A 153 1.83 30.22 -26.43
C SER A 153 2.27 30.64 -25.04
N GLN A 154 2.03 31.91 -24.66
CA GLN A 154 2.16 32.29 -23.25
C GLN A 154 0.88 31.90 -22.49
N ASN A 155 -0.28 32.35 -22.97
CA ASN A 155 -1.57 32.05 -22.37
C ASN A 155 -2.49 31.41 -23.41
N HIS A 156 -2.91 30.18 -23.15
CA HIS A 156 -3.83 29.45 -24.02
C HIS A 156 -5.07 29.00 -23.23
N SER A 157 -6.23 29.38 -23.75
CA SER A 157 -7.53 28.99 -23.21
C SER A 157 -8.42 28.41 -24.30
N SER A 158 -8.98 27.23 -24.04
CA SER A 158 -9.91 26.57 -24.96
C SER A 158 -11.15 26.05 -24.25
N SER A 159 -12.31 26.22 -24.86
CA SER A 159 -13.55 25.54 -24.47
C SER A 159 -13.93 24.54 -25.56
N GLU A 160 -14.48 23.38 -25.19
CA GLU A 160 -15.12 22.39 -26.07
C GLU A 160 -14.37 22.01 -27.38
N PRO A 161 -13.05 21.77 -27.40
CA PRO A 161 -12.41 21.20 -28.57
C PRO A 161 -12.66 19.69 -28.65
N GLN A 162 -12.91 19.13 -29.84
CA GLN A 162 -12.89 17.66 -29.98
C GLN A 162 -11.46 17.15 -29.80
N GLN A 163 -10.50 17.68 -30.56
CA GLN A 163 -9.08 17.32 -30.43
C GLN A 163 -8.23 18.56 -30.19
N LEU A 164 -7.50 18.57 -29.08
CA LEU A 164 -6.58 19.63 -28.71
C LEU A 164 -5.16 19.12 -28.53
N ARG A 165 -4.23 19.70 -29.30
CA ARG A 165 -2.79 19.47 -29.16
C ARG A 165 -2.04 20.77 -28.88
N THR A 166 -1.33 20.82 -27.76
CA THR A 166 -0.45 21.94 -27.38
C THR A 166 0.98 21.42 -27.18
N THR A 167 1.97 22.05 -27.81
CA THR A 167 3.39 21.66 -27.67
C THR A 167 4.14 22.42 -26.57
N ALA A 168 3.85 23.71 -26.36
CA ALA A 168 4.46 24.50 -25.31
C ALA A 168 3.52 25.64 -24.89
N ALA A 169 3.30 25.78 -23.58
CA ALA A 169 2.54 26.87 -23.01
C ALA A 169 3.05 27.27 -21.61
N GLN A 170 3.13 28.57 -21.29
CA GLN A 170 3.33 28.96 -19.89
C GLN A 170 2.08 28.62 -19.08
N ASN A 171 0.92 29.09 -19.53
CA ASN A 171 -0.37 28.83 -18.90
C ASN A 171 -1.35 28.20 -19.89
N HIS A 172 -1.80 26.99 -19.61
CA HIS A 172 -2.79 26.27 -20.40
C HIS A 172 -4.04 25.96 -19.57
N SER A 173 -5.20 26.42 -20.03
CA SER A 173 -6.51 26.08 -19.45
C SER A 173 -7.44 25.52 -20.51
N SER A 174 -8.06 24.38 -20.23
CA SER A 174 -9.05 23.79 -21.14
C SER A 174 -10.26 23.22 -20.40
N SER A 175 -11.45 23.43 -20.94
CA SER A 175 -12.71 22.87 -20.43
C SER A 175 -13.33 21.96 -21.48
N GLU A 176 -13.73 20.75 -21.06
CA GLU A 176 -14.49 19.75 -21.84
C GLU A 176 -13.85 19.32 -23.19
N PRO A 177 -12.53 19.04 -23.27
CA PRO A 177 -11.97 18.45 -24.48
C PRO A 177 -12.31 16.95 -24.57
N GLN A 178 -12.66 16.42 -25.75
CA GLN A 178 -12.73 14.96 -25.90
C GLN A 178 -11.33 14.33 -25.81
N GLN A 179 -10.35 14.91 -26.53
CA GLN A 179 -8.95 14.47 -26.48
C GLN A 179 -8.01 15.65 -26.26
N LEU A 180 -7.23 15.60 -25.18
CA LEU A 180 -6.20 16.59 -24.85
C LEU A 180 -4.81 15.96 -24.84
N ARG A 181 -3.91 16.49 -25.69
CA ARG A 181 -2.49 16.12 -25.70
C ARG A 181 -1.61 17.33 -25.49
N ASN A 182 -0.91 17.35 -24.37
CA ASN A 182 0.00 18.43 -24.01
C ASN A 182 1.44 17.93 -23.89
N SER A 183 2.36 18.69 -24.47
CA SER A 183 3.80 18.57 -24.23
C SER A 183 4.22 19.85 -23.52
N GLU A 184 5.03 19.74 -22.48
CA GLU A 184 5.75 20.84 -21.82
C GLU A 184 4.95 22.13 -21.42
N PRO A 185 3.72 22.07 -20.88
CA PRO A 185 3.17 23.24 -20.18
C PRO A 185 3.90 23.49 -18.85
N GLN A 186 4.11 24.77 -18.49
CA GLN A 186 4.51 25.09 -17.10
C GLN A 186 3.33 24.89 -16.15
N GLN A 187 2.19 25.53 -16.42
CA GLN A 187 0.94 25.40 -15.67
C GLN A 187 -0.15 24.80 -16.55
N LEU A 188 -0.68 23.64 -16.18
CA LEU A 188 -1.79 22.99 -16.86
C LEU A 188 -2.99 22.83 -15.93
N ARG A 189 -4.12 23.43 -16.33
CA ARG A 189 -5.43 23.23 -15.70
C ARG A 189 -6.41 22.67 -16.71
N ASN A 190 -7.09 21.59 -16.37
CA ASN A 190 -8.17 21.06 -17.20
C ASN A 190 -9.37 20.60 -16.36
N SER A 191 -10.54 20.68 -16.99
CA SER A 191 -11.81 20.24 -16.45
C SER A 191 -12.48 19.32 -17.47
N GLU A 192 -12.90 18.14 -17.03
CA GLU A 192 -13.70 17.18 -17.80
C GLU A 192 -13.12 16.68 -19.14
N PRO A 193 -11.80 16.39 -19.27
CA PRO A 193 -11.31 15.66 -20.43
C PRO A 193 -11.76 14.19 -20.42
N GLN A 194 -12.23 13.67 -21.56
CA GLN A 194 -12.39 12.21 -21.70
C GLN A 194 -11.02 11.51 -21.74
N GLN A 195 -10.10 12.02 -22.57
CA GLN A 195 -8.75 11.50 -22.68
C GLN A 195 -7.71 12.60 -22.50
N LEU A 196 -6.82 12.42 -21.54
CA LEU A 196 -5.74 13.35 -21.23
C LEU A 196 -4.39 12.66 -21.30
N ARG A 197 -3.49 13.23 -22.11
CA ARG A 197 -2.08 12.84 -22.17
C ARG A 197 -1.17 14.03 -21.98
N THR A 198 -0.30 13.95 -20.97
CA THR A 198 0.68 14.98 -20.64
C THR A 198 2.08 14.36 -20.63
N THR A 199 2.99 14.86 -21.47
CA THR A 199 4.38 14.36 -21.48
C THR A 199 5.17 14.88 -20.30
N ALA A 200 5.20 16.21 -20.13
CA ALA A 200 5.96 16.88 -19.07
C ALA A 200 5.17 18.11 -18.59
N ALA A 201 5.11 18.35 -17.28
CA ALA A 201 4.56 19.59 -16.72
C ALA A 201 5.18 19.94 -15.37
N GLN A 202 5.34 21.22 -15.06
CA GLN A 202 5.73 21.61 -13.69
C GLN A 202 4.53 21.42 -12.75
N ASN A 203 3.40 22.05 -13.08
CA ASN A 203 2.19 21.96 -12.27
C ASN A 203 1.02 21.49 -13.12
N HIS A 204 0.35 20.45 -12.67
CA HIS A 204 -0.78 19.86 -13.36
C HIS A 204 -1.96 19.62 -12.42
N SER A 205 -3.07 20.31 -12.68
CA SER A 205 -4.34 20.13 -12.00
C SER A 205 -5.42 19.67 -12.98
N SER A 206 -6.05 18.55 -12.66
CA SER A 206 -7.19 18.01 -13.41
C SER A 206 -8.36 17.72 -12.49
N SER A 207 -9.57 18.04 -12.94
CA SER A 207 -10.81 17.59 -12.28
C SER A 207 -11.23 16.22 -12.83
N GLU A 208 -12.53 15.93 -12.89
CA GLU A 208 -13.10 14.70 -13.46
C GLU A 208 -12.43 14.33 -14.80
N THR A 209 -11.78 13.17 -14.85
CA THR A 209 -11.14 12.67 -16.08
C THR A 209 -11.47 11.20 -16.25
N GLN A 210 -11.87 10.74 -17.44
CA GLN A 210 -12.01 9.29 -17.64
C GLN A 210 -10.63 8.62 -17.68
N ASN A 211 -9.77 9.02 -18.62
CA ASN A 211 -8.44 8.43 -18.79
C ASN A 211 -7.36 9.50 -18.76
N HIS A 212 -6.45 9.41 -17.80
CA HIS A 212 -5.29 10.30 -17.70
C HIS A 212 -3.98 9.51 -17.66
N SER A 213 -3.08 9.83 -18.59
CA SER A 213 -1.69 9.38 -18.59
C SER A 213 -0.73 10.56 -18.52
N SER A 214 0.20 10.52 -17.57
CA SER A 214 1.32 11.45 -17.44
C SER A 214 2.66 10.73 -17.33
N SER A 215 3.72 11.34 -17.86
CA SER A 215 5.10 10.84 -17.73
C SER A 215 5.85 11.57 -16.63
N GLU A 216 6.22 12.84 -16.85
CA GLU A 216 7.04 13.63 -15.93
C GLU A 216 6.24 14.80 -15.36
N THR A 217 6.03 14.83 -14.04
CA THR A 217 5.32 15.94 -13.39
C THR A 217 6.01 16.33 -12.10
N GLN A 218 6.19 17.63 -11.84
CA GLN A 218 6.65 18.01 -10.49
C GLN A 218 5.49 17.91 -9.50
N ASN A 219 4.43 18.69 -9.71
CA ASN A 219 3.24 18.68 -8.86
C ASN A 219 2.02 18.26 -9.68
N HIS A 220 1.46 17.10 -9.35
CA HIS A 220 0.21 16.63 -9.94
C HIS A 220 -0.90 16.50 -8.89
N SER A 221 -2.01 17.18 -9.12
CA SER A 221 -3.26 17.03 -8.35
C SER A 221 -4.40 16.59 -9.27
N SER A 222 -5.14 15.56 -8.83
CA SER A 222 -6.32 15.07 -9.53
C SER A 222 -7.47 14.77 -8.56
N SER A 223 -8.68 15.23 -8.88
CA SER A 223 -9.84 15.05 -8.00
C SER A 223 -10.50 13.69 -8.22
N GLU A 224 -11.01 13.41 -9.42
CA GLU A 224 -11.84 12.23 -9.70
C GLU A 224 -11.49 11.54 -11.03
N PRO A 225 -10.28 10.99 -11.18
CA PRO A 225 -9.95 10.17 -12.34
C PRO A 225 -10.59 8.78 -12.26
N GLN A 226 -11.24 8.30 -13.33
CA GLN A 226 -11.55 6.86 -13.42
C GLN A 226 -10.25 6.06 -13.52
N GLN A 227 -9.37 6.41 -14.45
CA GLN A 227 -8.07 5.77 -14.64
C GLN A 227 -6.94 6.80 -14.68
N LEU A 228 -6.02 6.71 -13.73
CA LEU A 228 -4.82 7.53 -13.67
C LEU A 228 -3.56 6.67 -13.73
N ARG A 229 -2.74 6.92 -14.74
CA ARG A 229 -1.38 6.35 -14.87
C ARG A 229 -0.36 7.48 -14.84
N ASN A 230 0.53 7.46 -13.85
CA ASN A 230 1.62 8.42 -13.74
C ASN A 230 2.96 7.68 -13.61
N SER A 231 3.95 8.07 -14.41
CA SER A 231 5.26 7.42 -14.37
C SER A 231 6.15 8.01 -13.27
N GLU A 232 6.41 9.31 -13.32
CA GLU A 232 7.41 9.97 -12.47
C GLU A 232 6.92 11.33 -11.92
N PRO A 233 5.89 11.35 -11.05
CA PRO A 233 5.60 12.54 -10.27
C PRO A 233 6.62 12.76 -9.14
N GLN A 234 7.07 13.99 -8.91
CA GLN A 234 7.68 14.31 -7.61
C GLN A 234 6.62 14.25 -6.50
N GLN A 235 5.50 14.95 -6.70
CA GLN A 235 4.37 14.98 -5.77
C GLN A 235 3.07 14.64 -6.50
N LEU A 236 2.37 13.60 -6.03
CA LEU A 236 1.07 13.21 -6.54
C LEU A 236 0.02 13.23 -5.42
N ARG A 237 -1.04 14.01 -5.63
CA ARG A 237 -2.23 14.03 -4.78
C ARG A 237 -3.46 13.61 -5.58
N THR A 238 -4.15 12.59 -5.09
CA THR A 238 -5.41 12.10 -5.67
C THR A 238 -6.49 12.06 -4.59
N THR A 239 -7.66 12.64 -4.88
CA THR A 239 -8.81 12.58 -3.96
C THR A 239 -9.51 11.23 -4.09
N ALA A 240 -10.10 10.91 -5.23
CA ALA A 240 -10.81 9.66 -5.46
C ALA A 240 -10.45 9.07 -6.83
N ALA A 241 -10.09 7.79 -6.89
CA ALA A 241 -9.83 7.11 -8.17
C ALA A 241 -10.39 5.69 -8.22
N GLN A 242 -10.86 5.24 -9.38
CA GLN A 242 -11.15 3.81 -9.54
C GLN A 242 -9.85 3.02 -9.69
N LYS A 243 -8.97 3.44 -10.61
CA LYS A 243 -7.68 2.78 -10.86
C LYS A 243 -6.56 3.82 -10.87
N LEU A 244 -5.65 3.69 -9.93
CA LEU A 244 -4.44 4.50 -9.83
C LEU A 244 -3.19 3.61 -9.97
N ARG A 245 -2.34 3.94 -10.94
CA ARG A 245 -1.03 3.31 -11.15
C ARG A 245 0.06 4.37 -11.15
N THR A 246 1.01 4.21 -10.24
CA THR A 246 2.19 5.07 -10.12
C THR A 246 3.46 4.23 -10.25
N THR A 247 4.41 4.61 -11.11
CA THR A 247 5.68 3.89 -11.22
C THR A 247 6.67 4.35 -10.14
N ALA A 248 7.03 5.63 -10.10
CA ALA A 248 7.97 6.17 -9.13
C ALA A 248 7.49 7.54 -8.61
N ALA A 249 7.45 7.73 -7.29
CA ALA A 249 7.10 9.02 -6.70
C ALA A 249 7.95 9.37 -5.48
N GLN A 250 8.23 10.65 -5.25
CA GLN A 250 8.80 11.05 -3.94
C GLN A 250 7.69 11.10 -2.88
N LYS A 251 6.57 11.74 -3.21
CA LYS A 251 5.42 11.86 -2.30
C LYS A 251 4.14 11.47 -3.02
N LEU A 252 3.45 10.45 -2.50
CA LEU A 252 2.15 10.01 -2.99
C LEU A 252 1.13 10.08 -1.86
N ARG A 253 0.05 10.85 -2.09
CA ARG A 253 -1.11 10.93 -1.21
C ARG A 253 -2.38 10.58 -1.96
N THR A 254 -3.08 9.55 -1.50
CA THR A 254 -4.37 9.12 -2.06
C THR A 254 -5.43 9.10 -0.97
N THR A 255 -6.60 9.73 -1.18
CA THR A 255 -7.65 9.74 -0.15
C THR A 255 -8.60 8.55 -0.26
N ALA A 256 -8.97 8.16 -1.48
CA ALA A 256 -9.76 6.97 -1.73
C ALA A 256 -9.36 6.33 -3.07
N ALA A 257 -9.26 5.00 -3.11
CA ALA A 257 -9.08 4.27 -4.38
C ALA A 257 -9.62 2.84 -4.37
N GLN A 258 -10.27 2.41 -5.46
CA GLN A 258 -10.64 0.98 -5.58
C GLN A 258 -9.40 0.11 -5.85
N LYS A 259 -8.53 0.54 -6.75
CA LYS A 259 -7.27 -0.17 -7.07
C LYS A 259 -6.11 0.81 -7.11
N LEU A 260 -5.18 0.65 -6.19
CA LEU A 260 -3.95 1.43 -6.09
C LEU A 260 -2.74 0.52 -6.28
N ARG A 261 -1.93 0.79 -7.31
CA ARG A 261 -0.66 0.13 -7.56
C ARG A 261 0.46 1.14 -7.61
N THR A 262 1.48 0.93 -6.78
CA THR A 262 2.67 1.79 -6.69
C THR A 262 3.92 0.92 -6.80
N THR A 263 4.82 1.15 -7.76
CA THR A 263 6.08 0.37 -7.80
C THR A 263 7.04 0.89 -6.73
N ALA A 264 7.44 2.16 -6.80
CA ALA A 264 8.36 2.78 -5.86
C ALA A 264 7.82 4.12 -5.33
N ALA A 265 7.99 4.36 -4.03
CA ALA A 265 7.67 5.65 -3.42
C ALA A 265 8.55 5.94 -2.20
N GLN A 266 9.04 7.18 -2.03
CA GLN A 266 9.72 7.51 -0.76
C GLN A 266 8.68 7.63 0.37
N ASN A 267 7.67 8.47 0.19
CA ASN A 267 6.60 8.68 1.16
C ASN A 267 5.25 8.38 0.54
N HIS A 268 4.59 7.34 1.04
CA HIS A 268 3.28 6.90 0.57
C HIS A 268 2.25 6.96 1.71
N SER A 269 1.22 7.78 1.52
CA SER A 269 0.07 7.82 2.41
C SER A 269 -1.20 7.54 1.63
N SER A 270 -1.99 6.59 2.10
CA SER A 270 -3.32 6.35 1.56
C SER A 270 -4.37 6.15 2.64
N SER A 271 -5.58 6.61 2.35
CA SER A 271 -6.81 6.32 3.10
C SER A 271 -7.76 5.53 2.20
N GLU A 272 -8.64 4.73 2.80
CA GLU A 272 -9.78 4.08 2.16
C GLU A 272 -9.46 3.44 0.80
N THR A 273 -8.64 2.38 0.83
CA THR A 273 -8.27 1.65 -0.39
C THR A 273 -8.85 0.24 -0.40
N GLN A 274 -9.53 -0.14 -1.48
CA GLN A 274 -10.03 -1.52 -1.58
C GLN A 274 -8.87 -2.50 -1.84
N ASN A 275 -8.13 -2.30 -2.92
CA ASN A 275 -6.97 -3.13 -3.26
C ASN A 275 -5.72 -2.26 -3.39
N HIS A 276 -4.75 -2.47 -2.52
CA HIS A 276 -3.47 -1.79 -2.53
C HIS A 276 -2.33 -2.77 -2.78
N SER A 277 -1.48 -2.47 -3.76
CA SER A 277 -0.26 -3.23 -4.03
C SER A 277 0.94 -2.29 -4.16
N SER A 278 1.98 -2.53 -3.37
CA SER A 278 3.25 -1.79 -3.48
C SER A 278 4.47 -2.70 -3.46
N SER A 279 5.56 -2.28 -4.10
CA SER A 279 6.77 -3.10 -4.25
C SER A 279 7.97 -2.59 -3.46
N GLU A 280 8.26 -1.30 -3.48
CA GLU A 280 9.45 -0.74 -2.81
C GLU A 280 9.17 0.67 -2.22
N PRO A 281 8.24 0.81 -1.25
CA PRO A 281 8.08 2.07 -0.55
C PRO A 281 9.09 2.21 0.61
N GLN A 282 9.71 3.38 0.78
CA GLN A 282 10.50 3.63 2.01
C GLN A 282 9.57 3.75 3.22
N GLN A 283 8.61 4.67 3.17
CA GLN A 283 7.61 4.86 4.21
C GLN A 283 6.21 4.69 3.65
N LEU A 284 5.45 3.75 4.24
CA LEU A 284 4.09 3.45 3.85
C LEU A 284 3.15 3.57 5.06
N ARG A 285 2.17 4.48 4.95
CA ARG A 285 1.11 4.69 5.94
C ARG A 285 -0.25 4.48 5.29
N ASN A 286 -0.98 3.46 5.75
CA ASN A 286 -2.33 3.18 5.25
C ASN A 286 -3.36 3.23 6.38
N LEU A 287 -4.46 3.91 6.11
CA LEU A 287 -5.68 3.88 6.93
C LEU A 287 -6.72 3.03 6.18
N GLU A 288 -7.23 1.99 6.84
CA GLU A 288 -8.35 1.16 6.38
C GLU A 288 -8.24 0.55 4.96
N PRO A 289 -7.16 -0.16 4.59
CA PRO A 289 -7.17 -0.93 3.35
C PRO A 289 -7.97 -2.25 3.51
N GLN A 290 -8.81 -2.62 2.54
CA GLN A 290 -9.41 -3.97 2.56
C GLN A 290 -8.34 -5.03 2.29
N GLN A 291 -7.62 -4.91 1.18
CA GLN A 291 -6.53 -5.82 0.82
C GLN A 291 -5.25 -5.04 0.57
N LEU A 292 -4.19 -5.36 1.31
CA LEU A 292 -2.89 -4.73 1.21
C LEU A 292 -1.81 -5.80 0.96
N ARG A 293 -1.14 -5.68 -0.19
CA ARG A 293 0.01 -6.51 -0.55
C ARG A 293 1.25 -5.65 -0.75
N ASN A 294 2.28 -5.88 0.05
CA ASN A 294 3.54 -5.15 -0.08
C ASN A 294 4.73 -6.09 -0.18
N SER A 295 5.74 -5.66 -0.95
CA SER A 295 7.09 -6.18 -0.88
C SER A 295 8.00 -5.09 -0.30
N GLU A 296 9.02 -5.49 0.45
CA GLU A 296 10.21 -4.70 0.85
C GLU A 296 9.97 -3.27 1.37
N PRO A 297 8.96 -2.99 2.25
CA PRO A 297 8.86 -1.66 2.83
C PRO A 297 9.91 -1.47 3.95
N GLN A 298 10.57 -0.31 4.02
CA GLN A 298 11.42 -0.02 5.20
C GLN A 298 10.55 0.20 6.44
N GLN A 299 9.54 1.06 6.35
CA GLN A 299 8.62 1.33 7.45
C GLN A 299 7.18 1.23 6.96
N LEU A 300 6.40 0.38 7.64
CA LEU A 300 4.99 0.19 7.35
C LEU A 300 4.14 0.37 8.61
N ARG A 301 3.20 1.32 8.54
CA ARG A 301 2.21 1.57 9.58
C ARG A 301 0.79 1.43 9.03
N ASN A 302 0.03 0.48 9.56
CA ASN A 302 -1.38 0.29 9.21
C ASN A 302 -2.26 0.35 10.46
N LEU A 303 -3.45 0.96 10.32
CA LEU A 303 -4.40 1.09 11.43
C LEU A 303 -5.44 -0.03 11.44
N GLU A 304 -6.05 -0.39 10.30
CA GLU A 304 -7.17 -1.34 10.27
C GLU A 304 -7.25 -2.10 8.92
N PRO A 305 -6.26 -2.93 8.56
CA PRO A 305 -6.33 -3.71 7.33
C PRO A 305 -7.22 -4.96 7.50
N GLN A 306 -8.11 -5.28 6.56
CA GLN A 306 -8.79 -6.59 6.62
C GLN A 306 -7.80 -7.72 6.29
N GLN A 307 -7.08 -7.60 5.18
CA GLN A 307 -6.09 -8.58 4.75
C GLN A 307 -4.76 -7.89 4.44
N LEU A 308 -3.70 -8.32 5.13
CA LEU A 308 -2.36 -7.80 4.96
C LEU A 308 -1.38 -8.92 4.63
N ARG A 309 -0.73 -8.82 3.47
CA ARG A 309 0.37 -9.70 3.07
C ARG A 309 1.62 -8.86 2.80
N ASN A 310 2.64 -9.07 3.62
CA ASN A 310 3.93 -8.40 3.47
C ASN A 310 5.06 -9.40 3.27
N LEU A 311 6.05 -9.03 2.46
CA LEU A 311 7.32 -9.72 2.29
C LEU A 311 8.44 -8.76 2.69
N GLU A 312 9.31 -9.18 3.60
CA GLU A 312 10.55 -8.49 4.00
C GLU A 312 10.42 -7.03 4.48
N PRO A 313 9.48 -6.69 5.40
CA PRO A 313 9.46 -5.37 6.00
C PRO A 313 10.58 -5.21 7.05
N GLN A 314 11.30 -4.08 7.08
CA GLN A 314 12.20 -3.82 8.21
C GLN A 314 11.39 -3.54 9.49
N GLN A 315 10.46 -2.59 9.44
CA GLN A 315 9.59 -2.26 10.58
C GLN A 315 8.12 -2.32 10.18
N LEU A 316 7.37 -3.20 10.85
CA LEU A 316 5.93 -3.35 10.65
C LEU A 316 5.17 -3.06 11.95
N ARG A 317 4.34 -2.02 11.93
CA ARG A 317 3.39 -1.69 12.99
C ARG A 317 1.96 -1.77 12.46
N ASN A 318 1.18 -2.70 13.00
CA ASN A 318 -0.23 -2.85 12.66
C ASN A 318 -1.11 -2.70 13.90
N SER A 319 -2.23 -2.03 13.72
CA SER A 319 -3.37 -2.10 14.65
C SER A 319 -4.45 -2.94 13.95
N GLU A 320 -5.15 -3.78 14.72
CA GLU A 320 -6.37 -4.49 14.33
C GLU A 320 -6.45 -5.18 12.94
N PRO A 321 -5.43 -5.91 12.44
CA PRO A 321 -5.63 -6.75 11.25
C PRO A 321 -6.61 -7.91 11.51
N GLN A 322 -7.54 -8.16 10.58
CA GLN A 322 -8.25 -9.45 10.59
C GLN A 322 -7.31 -10.60 10.19
N GLN A 323 -6.58 -10.44 9.09
CA GLN A 323 -5.61 -11.42 8.62
C GLN A 323 -4.27 -10.77 8.30
N LEU A 324 -3.22 -11.16 9.02
CA LEU A 324 -1.86 -10.72 8.78
C LEU A 324 -0.97 -11.93 8.44
N ARG A 325 -0.42 -11.91 7.23
CA ARG A 325 0.65 -12.81 6.79
C ARG A 325 1.91 -12.01 6.51
N ASN A 326 2.98 -12.33 7.21
CA ASN A 326 4.26 -11.66 7.00
C ASN A 326 5.40 -12.67 6.86
N SER A 327 6.33 -12.38 5.96
CA SER A 327 7.57 -13.12 5.77
C SER A 327 8.74 -12.20 6.10
N GLU A 328 9.65 -12.66 6.96
CA GLU A 328 10.94 -12.01 7.22
C GLU A 328 10.90 -10.56 7.76
N PRO A 329 10.04 -10.23 8.76
CA PRO A 329 10.18 -8.95 9.44
C PRO A 329 11.42 -8.89 10.33
N GLN A 330 12.14 -7.77 10.31
CA GLN A 330 13.09 -7.48 11.40
C GLN A 330 12.34 -7.12 12.69
N GLN A 331 11.35 -6.22 12.61
CA GLN A 331 10.54 -5.83 13.75
C GLN A 331 9.05 -5.87 13.40
N LEU A 332 8.29 -6.66 14.17
CA LEU A 332 6.83 -6.74 14.05
C LEU A 332 6.18 -6.38 15.39
N ARG A 333 5.33 -5.35 15.37
CA ARG A 333 4.43 -4.99 16.46
C ARG A 333 2.98 -5.03 16.00
N THR A 334 2.18 -5.83 16.67
CA THR A 334 0.74 -5.96 16.40
C THR A 334 -0.05 -5.75 17.70
N THR A 335 -1.01 -4.83 17.72
CA THR A 335 -1.83 -4.60 18.93
C THR A 335 -2.86 -5.71 19.12
N ALA A 336 -3.73 -5.90 18.13
CA ALA A 336 -4.79 -6.90 18.13
C ALA A 336 -4.87 -7.57 16.76
N ALA A 337 -5.06 -8.89 16.68
CA ALA A 337 -5.25 -9.59 15.40
C ALA A 337 -6.13 -10.84 15.52
N GLN A 338 -6.97 -11.11 14.52
CA GLN A 338 -7.71 -12.39 14.50
C GLN A 338 -6.82 -13.54 14.02
N LYS A 339 -6.14 -13.39 12.89
CA LYS A 339 -5.24 -14.41 12.33
C LYS A 339 -3.88 -13.82 12.01
N LEU A 340 -2.85 -14.31 12.69
CA LEU A 340 -1.47 -13.88 12.52
C LEU A 340 -0.60 -15.06 12.08
N ARG A 341 0.06 -14.92 10.93
CA ARG A 341 1.06 -15.86 10.43
C ARG A 341 2.37 -15.15 10.13
N THR A 342 3.44 -15.61 10.75
CA THR A 342 4.78 -15.03 10.57
C THR A 342 5.79 -16.12 10.24
N THR A 343 6.59 -15.95 9.19
CA THR A 343 7.72 -16.84 8.87
C THR A 343 9.03 -16.09 9.06
N ALA A 344 9.91 -16.60 9.94
CA ALA A 344 11.26 -16.11 10.21
C ALA A 344 11.33 -14.63 10.65
N ALA A 345 10.92 -14.31 11.87
CA ALA A 345 11.01 -12.93 12.41
C ALA A 345 12.21 -12.75 13.34
N GLN A 346 12.87 -11.60 13.32
CA GLN A 346 13.85 -11.30 14.38
C GLN A 346 13.13 -10.95 15.68
N ASN A 347 12.41 -9.82 15.73
CA ASN A 347 11.70 -9.37 16.92
C ASN A 347 10.20 -9.27 16.67
N HIS A 348 9.41 -10.06 17.41
CA HIS A 348 7.96 -10.06 17.31
C HIS A 348 7.30 -9.80 18.67
N SER A 349 6.43 -8.80 18.73
CA SER A 349 5.58 -8.52 19.87
C SER A 349 4.11 -8.38 19.46
N SER A 350 3.24 -9.09 20.18
CA SER A 350 1.79 -8.98 20.05
C SER A 350 1.11 -8.96 21.42
N SER A 351 -0.06 -8.32 21.52
CA SER A 351 -0.88 -8.33 22.75
C SER A 351 -2.03 -9.31 22.61
N GLU A 352 -3.05 -8.97 21.82
CA GLU A 352 -4.30 -9.72 21.71
C GLU A 352 -4.35 -10.47 20.38
N THR A 353 -4.35 -11.81 20.41
CA THR A 353 -4.39 -12.60 19.18
C THR A 353 -5.35 -13.77 19.29
N GLN A 354 -6.25 -13.98 18.32
CA GLN A 354 -7.05 -15.21 18.34
C GLN A 354 -6.19 -16.39 17.89
N ASN A 355 -5.70 -16.38 16.66
CA ASN A 355 -4.89 -17.46 16.10
C ASN A 355 -3.52 -16.94 15.66
N HIS A 356 -2.45 -17.40 16.30
CA HIS A 356 -1.10 -17.04 15.94
C HIS A 356 -0.27 -18.28 15.61
N SER A 357 0.34 -18.28 14.42
CA SER A 357 1.31 -19.28 13.97
C SER A 357 2.61 -18.62 13.56
N SER A 358 3.73 -19.08 14.13
CA SER A 358 5.06 -18.61 13.75
C SER A 358 6.04 -19.75 13.49
N SER A 359 6.95 -19.52 12.55
CA SER A 359 8.12 -20.38 12.30
C SER A 359 9.38 -19.55 12.53
N GLU A 360 10.34 -20.12 13.28
CA GLU A 360 11.70 -19.57 13.48
C GLU A 360 11.81 -18.09 13.92
N PRO A 361 11.09 -17.62 14.97
CA PRO A 361 11.35 -16.29 15.50
C PRO A 361 12.61 -16.28 16.39
N GLN A 362 13.44 -15.23 16.33
CA GLN A 362 14.51 -15.05 17.34
C GLN A 362 13.89 -14.69 18.70
N GLN A 363 13.04 -13.65 18.74
CA GLN A 363 12.37 -13.22 19.97
C GLN A 363 10.87 -13.04 19.73
N LEU A 364 10.07 -13.78 20.50
CA LEU A 364 8.62 -13.69 20.48
C LEU A 364 8.06 -13.34 21.87
N ARG A 365 7.34 -12.21 21.96
CA ARG A 365 6.56 -11.80 23.13
C ARG A 365 5.08 -11.74 22.78
N ASN A 366 4.23 -12.47 23.51
CA ASN A 366 2.77 -12.46 23.30
C ASN A 366 2.03 -12.39 24.65
N SER A 367 1.00 -11.55 24.80
CA SER A 367 0.34 -11.37 26.10
C SER A 367 -0.94 -12.18 26.28
N GLU A 368 -1.77 -12.32 25.24
CA GLU A 368 -3.11 -12.94 25.34
C GLU A 368 -3.52 -13.65 24.03
N PRO A 369 -2.85 -14.76 23.64
CA PRO A 369 -3.31 -15.57 22.51
C PRO A 369 -4.39 -16.59 22.90
N GLN A 370 -5.44 -16.76 22.08
CA GLN A 370 -6.30 -17.95 22.21
C GLN A 370 -5.55 -19.21 21.76
N GLN A 371 -4.98 -19.21 20.56
CA GLN A 371 -4.21 -20.34 20.02
C GLN A 371 -2.86 -19.87 19.50
N LEU A 372 -1.79 -20.44 20.05
CA LEU A 372 -0.42 -20.17 19.64
C LEU A 372 0.29 -21.46 19.22
N ARG A 373 0.70 -21.53 17.95
CA ARG A 373 1.57 -22.59 17.41
C ARG A 373 2.91 -22.01 17.01
N ASN A 374 4.00 -22.55 17.54
CA ASN A 374 5.34 -22.11 17.19
C ASN A 374 6.27 -23.31 16.96
N SER A 375 7.13 -23.22 15.95
CA SER A 375 8.05 -24.32 15.61
C SER A 375 9.38 -24.21 16.36
N GLU A 376 10.16 -23.14 16.11
CA GLU A 376 11.57 -23.07 16.54
C GLU A 376 12.00 -21.67 17.05
N PRO A 377 11.38 -21.12 18.11
CA PRO A 377 11.84 -19.88 18.74
C PRO A 377 13.21 -20.01 19.44
N GLN A 378 14.06 -18.98 19.36
CA GLN A 378 15.15 -18.87 20.33
C GLN A 378 14.60 -18.43 21.70
N GLN A 379 13.85 -17.33 21.77
CA GLN A 379 13.25 -16.83 23.00
C GLN A 379 11.75 -16.64 22.85
N LEU A 380 10.98 -17.28 23.72
CA LEU A 380 9.53 -17.22 23.75
C LEU A 380 9.05 -16.79 25.15
N ARG A 381 8.40 -15.63 25.24
CA ARG A 381 7.76 -15.11 26.45
C ARG A 381 6.28 -14.93 26.19
N ILE A 382 5.44 -15.67 26.92
CA ILE A 382 4.00 -15.64 26.72
C ILE A 382 3.27 -15.44 28.05
N SER A 383 2.27 -14.56 28.05
CA SER A 383 1.27 -14.49 29.11
C SER A 383 -0.03 -15.12 28.61
N GLU A 384 -0.80 -15.70 29.53
CA GLU A 384 -2.20 -16.10 29.36
C GLU A 384 -2.64 -16.78 28.05
N PRO A 385 -1.90 -17.77 27.47
CA PRO A 385 -2.41 -18.50 26.32
C PRO A 385 -3.53 -19.47 26.75
N GLN A 386 -4.63 -19.56 25.99
CA GLN A 386 -5.54 -20.72 26.15
C GLN A 386 -4.85 -22.00 25.67
N GLN A 387 -4.29 -21.99 24.47
CA GLN A 387 -3.58 -23.16 23.91
C GLN A 387 -2.23 -22.75 23.33
N LEU A 388 -1.15 -23.36 23.84
CA LEU A 388 0.21 -23.20 23.34
C LEU A 388 0.77 -24.55 22.90
N ARG A 389 1.19 -24.64 21.63
CA ARG A 389 1.96 -25.76 21.08
C ARG A 389 3.31 -25.27 20.56
N THR A 390 4.39 -25.83 21.10
CA THR A 390 5.77 -25.53 20.68
C THR A 390 6.52 -26.80 20.31
N THR A 391 7.17 -26.84 19.14
CA THR A 391 7.98 -28.00 18.72
C THR A 391 9.36 -27.97 19.39
N ALA A 392 10.13 -26.89 19.23
CA ALA A 392 11.44 -26.71 19.83
C ALA A 392 11.60 -25.27 20.35
N ALA A 393 12.29 -25.06 21.47
CA ALA A 393 12.61 -23.71 21.96
C ALA A 393 13.92 -23.69 22.75
N GLN A 394 14.74 -22.64 22.63
CA GLN A 394 15.86 -22.49 23.57
C GLN A 394 15.36 -22.01 24.93
N LYS A 395 14.59 -20.92 24.98
CA LYS A 395 14.03 -20.37 26.23
C LYS A 395 12.53 -20.15 26.07
N LEU A 396 11.73 -20.86 26.86
CA LEU A 396 10.29 -20.70 26.95
C LEU A 396 9.91 -20.27 28.38
N ARG A 397 9.27 -19.11 28.49
CA ARG A 397 8.65 -18.61 29.73
C ARG A 397 7.16 -18.37 29.53
N THR A 398 6.34 -18.98 30.37
CA THR A 398 4.88 -18.83 30.36
C THR A 398 4.38 -18.44 31.76
N THR A 399 3.51 -17.43 31.84
CA THR A 399 2.94 -16.98 33.13
C THR A 399 1.77 -17.87 33.56
N ALA A 400 0.64 -17.85 32.85
CA ALA A 400 -0.51 -18.70 33.14
C ALA A 400 -1.02 -19.29 31.81
N ALA A 401 -1.37 -20.59 31.74
CA ALA A 401 -1.88 -21.22 30.51
C ALA A 401 -2.97 -22.27 30.78
N GLN A 402 -3.94 -22.43 29.89
CA GLN A 402 -4.87 -23.58 30.02
C GLN A 402 -4.22 -24.87 29.51
N LYS A 403 -3.75 -24.90 28.26
CA LYS A 403 -3.11 -26.08 27.66
C LYS A 403 -1.74 -25.70 27.08
N LEU A 404 -0.69 -26.32 27.61
CA LEU A 404 0.68 -26.18 27.14
C LEU A 404 1.24 -27.53 26.68
N ARG A 405 1.64 -27.62 25.41
CA ARG A 405 2.35 -28.76 24.83
C ARG A 405 3.69 -28.32 24.25
N THR A 406 4.78 -28.88 24.75
CA THR A 406 6.14 -28.62 24.29
C THR A 406 6.82 -29.94 23.92
N THR A 407 7.34 -30.07 22.70
CA THR A 407 8.10 -31.27 22.31
C THR A 407 9.54 -31.19 22.84
N ALA A 408 10.26 -30.10 22.60
CA ALA A 408 11.62 -29.90 23.08
C ALA A 408 11.85 -28.47 23.62
N ALA A 409 12.56 -28.33 24.75
CA ALA A 409 13.04 -27.03 25.22
C ALA A 409 14.38 -27.11 25.99
N GLN A 410 15.30 -26.16 25.80
CA GLN A 410 16.48 -26.11 26.69
C GLN A 410 16.09 -25.58 28.08
N LYS A 411 15.38 -24.45 28.15
CA LYS A 411 14.90 -23.87 29.41
C LYS A 411 13.40 -23.61 29.31
N LEU A 412 12.62 -24.32 30.12
CA LEU A 412 11.17 -24.15 30.24
C LEU A 412 10.82 -23.69 31.66
N ARG A 413 10.21 -22.51 31.77
CA ARG A 413 9.64 -21.97 33.01
C ARG A 413 8.16 -21.70 32.85
N THR A 414 7.34 -22.36 33.66
CA THR A 414 5.88 -22.16 33.70
C THR A 414 5.47 -21.78 35.12
N THR A 415 4.74 -20.67 35.27
CA THR A 415 4.24 -20.27 36.60
C THR A 415 2.94 -21.03 36.92
N ALA A 416 1.92 -20.97 36.05
CA ALA A 416 0.67 -21.71 36.21
C ALA A 416 0.24 -22.41 34.90
N ALA A 417 -0.25 -23.65 34.99
CA ALA A 417 -0.89 -24.33 33.86
C ALA A 417 -1.99 -25.33 34.27
N GLN A 418 -3.12 -25.40 33.56
CA GLN A 418 -4.08 -26.48 33.82
C GLN A 418 -3.54 -27.83 33.28
N LYS A 419 -3.08 -27.87 32.03
CA LYS A 419 -2.51 -29.06 31.40
C LYS A 419 -1.15 -28.73 30.79
N LEU A 420 -0.09 -29.32 31.33
CA LEU A 420 1.29 -29.21 30.83
C LEU A 420 1.78 -30.59 30.36
N ARG A 421 2.13 -30.69 29.08
CA ARG A 421 2.82 -31.85 28.50
C ARG A 421 4.15 -31.43 27.89
N THR A 422 5.24 -32.00 28.38
CA THR A 422 6.60 -31.78 27.87
C THR A 422 7.21 -33.12 27.46
N THR A 423 7.68 -33.26 26.22
CA THR A 423 8.38 -34.49 25.81
C THR A 423 9.83 -34.45 26.27
N ALA A 424 10.60 -33.41 25.95
CA ALA A 424 12.01 -33.28 26.32
C ALA A 424 12.34 -31.87 26.86
N ALA A 425 13.06 -31.78 27.99
CA ALA A 425 13.60 -30.51 28.47
C ALA A 425 14.95 -30.64 29.23
N GLN A 426 15.90 -29.72 28.99
CA GLN A 426 17.14 -29.72 29.80
C GLN A 426 16.90 -29.15 31.20
N LYS A 427 16.21 -28.01 31.30
CA LYS A 427 15.82 -27.38 32.58
C LYS A 427 14.33 -27.07 32.55
N LEU A 428 13.56 -27.76 33.40
CA LEU A 428 12.12 -27.57 33.55
C LEU A 428 11.81 -27.07 34.97
N ARG A 429 11.17 -25.90 35.06
CA ARG A 429 10.63 -25.35 36.30
C ARG A 429 9.14 -25.08 36.16
N THR A 430 8.33 -25.70 37.01
CA THR A 430 6.87 -25.52 37.07
C THR A 430 6.49 -25.07 38.48
N THR A 431 5.70 -23.99 38.63
CA THR A 431 5.31 -23.50 39.97
C THR A 431 3.94 -23.99 40.42
N ALA A 432 2.96 -24.08 39.51
CA ALA A 432 1.65 -24.65 39.78
C ALA A 432 1.10 -25.35 38.53
N ALA A 433 0.61 -26.60 38.68
CA ALA A 433 -0.07 -27.30 37.58
C ALA A 433 -1.12 -28.33 38.02
N GLN A 434 -2.29 -28.38 37.36
CA GLN A 434 -3.30 -29.42 37.64
C GLN A 434 -2.90 -30.79 37.05
N LYS A 435 -2.42 -30.82 35.80
CA LYS A 435 -1.94 -32.04 35.15
C LYS A 435 -0.58 -31.77 34.50
N LEU A 436 0.46 -32.42 35.01
CA LEU A 436 1.83 -32.36 34.51
C LEU A 436 2.26 -33.73 33.98
N ARG A 437 2.65 -33.79 32.70
CA ARG A 437 3.28 -34.96 32.09
C ARG A 437 4.63 -34.58 31.48
N THR A 438 5.69 -35.24 31.92
CA THR A 438 7.06 -35.05 31.42
C THR A 438 7.65 -36.38 30.95
N THR A 439 8.11 -36.50 29.70
CA THR A 439 8.68 -37.78 29.20
C THR A 439 10.18 -37.90 29.42
N ALA A 440 10.95 -36.83 29.25
CA ALA A 440 12.40 -36.82 29.49
C ALA A 440 12.83 -35.43 29.99
N ALA A 441 13.59 -35.38 31.09
CA ALA A 441 14.16 -34.12 31.57
C ALA A 441 15.47 -34.29 32.35
N GLN A 442 16.43 -33.39 32.12
CA GLN A 442 17.71 -33.42 32.85
C GLN A 442 17.57 -32.84 34.27
N ASN A 443 17.08 -31.60 34.39
CA ASN A 443 16.83 -30.96 35.68
C ASN A 443 15.36 -30.53 35.76
N HIS A 444 14.60 -31.19 36.63
CA HIS A 444 13.19 -30.95 36.83
C HIS A 444 12.89 -30.46 38.25
N SER A 445 12.25 -29.30 38.36
CA SER A 445 11.72 -28.76 39.61
C SER A 445 10.24 -28.42 39.44
N SER A 446 9.40 -28.92 40.35
CA SER A 446 7.97 -28.61 40.38
C SER A 446 7.49 -28.28 41.79
N SER A 447 6.66 -27.25 41.91
CA SER A 447 5.88 -26.93 43.12
C SER A 447 4.38 -27.05 42.82
N GLU A 448 3.56 -27.27 43.85
CA GLU A 448 2.08 -27.23 43.80
C GLU A 448 1.47 -27.94 42.57
N THR A 449 1.65 -29.27 42.48
CA THR A 449 1.11 -30.06 41.35
C THR A 449 0.06 -31.06 41.79
N GLN A 450 -1.10 -31.10 41.12
CA GLN A 450 -2.16 -32.05 41.48
C GLN A 450 -1.85 -33.46 40.95
N ASN A 451 -1.75 -33.63 39.63
CA ASN A 451 -1.43 -34.92 39.02
C ASN A 451 -0.15 -34.79 38.20
N HIS A 452 0.90 -35.51 38.62
CA HIS A 452 2.20 -35.47 37.98
C HIS A 452 2.65 -36.88 37.59
N SER A 453 2.90 -37.06 36.29
CA SER A 453 3.54 -38.26 35.74
C SER A 453 4.84 -37.90 35.03
N SER A 454 5.93 -38.58 35.37
CA SER A 454 7.21 -38.43 34.68
C SER A 454 7.85 -39.75 34.28
N SER A 455 8.68 -39.72 33.25
CA SER A 455 9.55 -40.82 32.82
C SER A 455 10.93 -40.24 32.49
N GLU A 456 11.98 -41.06 32.47
CA GLU A 456 13.35 -40.70 32.07
C GLU A 456 13.83 -39.33 32.61
N THR A 457 13.92 -39.19 33.93
CA THR A 457 14.37 -37.94 34.58
C THR A 457 15.74 -38.10 35.23
N GLN A 458 16.66 -37.17 35.02
CA GLN A 458 17.96 -37.24 35.71
C GLN A 458 17.82 -36.75 37.15
N ASN A 459 17.61 -35.45 37.35
CA ASN A 459 17.42 -34.83 38.66
C ASN A 459 16.00 -34.29 38.79
N HIS A 460 15.22 -34.83 39.72
CA HIS A 460 13.84 -34.42 39.98
C HIS A 460 13.70 -33.95 41.43
N SER A 461 13.29 -32.69 41.63
CA SER A 461 12.88 -32.17 42.94
C SER A 461 11.42 -31.69 42.92
N SER A 462 10.63 -32.16 43.89
CA SER A 462 9.24 -31.72 44.08
C SER A 462 8.95 -31.33 45.53
N SER A 463 8.17 -30.28 45.75
CA SER A 463 7.78 -29.83 47.09
C SER A 463 6.44 -30.43 47.52
N GLU A 464 5.37 -30.21 46.75
CA GLU A 464 3.99 -30.53 47.17
C GLU A 464 3.12 -31.17 46.06
N PRO A 465 3.42 -32.39 45.59
CA PRO A 465 2.51 -33.11 44.71
C PRO A 465 1.35 -33.81 45.46
N GLN A 466 0.11 -33.74 44.95
CA GLN A 466 -0.95 -34.66 45.41
C GLN A 466 -0.68 -36.08 44.91
N GLN A 467 -0.52 -36.28 43.60
CA GLN A 467 -0.21 -37.58 43.01
C GLN A 467 1.03 -37.49 42.13
N LEU A 468 2.09 -38.21 42.49
CA LEU A 468 3.34 -38.30 41.73
C LEU A 468 3.60 -39.75 41.30
N ARG A 469 3.67 -39.99 39.99
CA ARG A 469 4.09 -41.26 39.39
C ARG A 469 5.36 -41.06 38.57
N ASN A 470 6.44 -41.76 38.92
CA ASN A 470 7.70 -41.69 38.19
C ASN A 470 8.21 -43.08 37.82
N SER A 471 8.73 -43.27 36.61
CA SER A 471 9.23 -44.58 36.18
C SER A 471 10.73 -44.74 36.41
N GLU A 472 11.55 -43.77 36.00
CA GLU A 472 13.02 -43.91 35.94
C GLU A 472 13.76 -42.60 36.31
N PRO A 473 13.73 -42.15 37.58
CA PRO A 473 14.62 -41.09 38.04
C PRO A 473 16.04 -41.58 38.38
N GLN A 474 17.10 -40.83 38.02
CA GLN A 474 18.39 -41.02 38.71
C GLN A 474 18.31 -40.52 40.15
N GLN A 475 17.90 -39.27 40.36
CA GLN A 475 17.75 -38.67 41.68
C GLN A 475 16.34 -38.08 41.84
N LEU A 476 15.59 -38.55 42.82
CA LEU A 476 14.27 -38.03 43.19
C LEU A 476 14.29 -37.52 44.64
N ARG A 477 14.02 -36.22 44.80
CA ARG A 477 13.81 -35.58 46.11
C ARG A 477 12.39 -35.02 46.21
N THR A 478 11.66 -35.45 47.23
CA THR A 478 10.30 -34.99 47.51
C THR A 478 10.17 -34.49 48.95
N THR A 479 9.53 -33.34 49.14
CA THR A 479 9.33 -32.75 50.48
C THR A 479 8.03 -33.27 51.10
N ALA A 480 6.88 -33.09 50.47
CA ALA A 480 5.58 -33.54 50.97
C ALA A 480 4.70 -34.09 49.83
N ALA A 481 4.26 -35.36 49.90
CA ALA A 481 3.40 -35.96 48.87
C ALA A 481 2.24 -36.78 49.44
N GLN A 482 1.03 -36.68 48.86
CA GLN A 482 -0.07 -37.57 49.28
C GLN A 482 0.12 -38.99 48.72
N LYS A 483 0.36 -39.12 47.41
CA LYS A 483 0.60 -40.43 46.78
C LYS A 483 1.85 -40.36 45.90
N LEU A 484 2.87 -41.14 46.24
CA LEU A 484 4.10 -41.30 45.48
C LEU A 484 4.25 -42.74 45.01
N ARG A 485 4.36 -42.94 43.69
CA ARG A 485 4.69 -44.23 43.08
C ARG A 485 5.94 -44.10 42.20
N THR A 486 6.97 -44.89 42.49
CA THR A 486 8.22 -44.91 41.73
C THR A 486 8.53 -46.33 41.26
N THR A 487 8.86 -46.53 39.98
CA THR A 487 9.22 -47.87 39.47
C THR A 487 10.69 -48.19 39.70
N ALA A 488 11.64 -47.38 39.24
CA ALA A 488 13.08 -47.63 39.36
C ALA A 488 13.86 -46.33 39.66
N ALA A 489 14.57 -46.23 40.79
CA ALA A 489 15.34 -45.02 41.16
C ALA A 489 16.76 -45.32 41.68
N GLN A 490 17.78 -44.54 41.31
CA GLN A 490 19.11 -44.69 41.93
C GLN A 490 19.15 -44.08 43.34
N LYS A 491 18.65 -42.85 43.50
CA LYS A 491 18.57 -42.17 44.80
C LYS A 491 17.18 -41.60 45.01
N LEU A 492 16.50 -42.06 46.06
CA LEU A 492 15.18 -41.59 46.47
C LEU A 492 15.26 -41.01 47.89
N ARG A 493 14.96 -39.71 48.02
CA ARG A 493 14.83 -39.02 49.31
C ARG A 493 13.43 -38.43 49.46
N THR A 494 12.71 -38.85 50.49
CA THR A 494 11.36 -38.35 50.80
C THR A 494 11.34 -37.81 52.22
N THR A 495 10.87 -36.58 52.43
CA THR A 495 10.74 -36.03 53.79
C THR A 495 9.43 -36.49 54.42
N ALA A 496 8.29 -36.21 53.78
CA ALA A 496 6.95 -36.62 54.21
C ALA A 496 6.12 -37.23 53.07
N ALA A 497 5.47 -38.38 53.30
CA ALA A 497 4.49 -38.95 52.35
C ALA A 497 3.36 -39.78 53.02
N GLN A 498 2.11 -39.64 52.55
CA GLN A 498 1.00 -40.48 53.05
C GLN A 498 1.04 -41.90 52.47
N LYS A 499 1.27 -42.04 51.17
CA LYS A 499 1.39 -43.34 50.50
C LYS A 499 2.60 -43.35 49.60
N LEU A 500 3.56 -44.23 49.87
CA LEU A 500 4.78 -44.44 49.11
C LEU A 500 4.82 -45.89 48.59
N ARG A 501 4.87 -46.05 47.26
CA ARG A 501 5.10 -47.34 46.61
C ARG A 501 6.34 -47.28 45.72
N THR A 502 7.30 -48.15 45.96
CA THR A 502 8.56 -48.22 45.20
C THR A 502 8.81 -49.62 44.69
N THR A 503 9.00 -49.83 43.39
CA THR A 503 9.30 -51.18 42.86
C THR A 503 10.78 -51.54 43.05
N ALA A 504 11.70 -50.72 42.55
CA ALA A 504 13.15 -50.93 42.67
C ALA A 504 13.86 -49.60 43.03
N ALA A 505 14.82 -49.66 43.96
CA ALA A 505 15.66 -48.50 44.27
C ALA A 505 17.05 -48.89 44.81
N GLN A 506 18.12 -48.18 44.41
CA GLN A 506 19.45 -48.42 44.99
C GLN A 506 19.57 -47.82 46.39
N ASN A 507 19.36 -46.51 46.53
CA ASN A 507 19.45 -45.81 47.81
C ASN A 507 18.12 -45.13 48.14
N HIS A 508 17.44 -45.59 49.19
CA HIS A 508 16.15 -45.07 49.63
C HIS A 508 16.24 -44.52 51.07
N SER A 509 15.93 -43.23 51.24
CA SER A 509 15.82 -42.58 52.55
C SER A 509 14.47 -41.88 52.72
N SER A 510 13.77 -42.18 53.81
CA SER A 510 12.54 -41.50 54.21
C SER A 510 12.53 -41.11 55.69
N SER A 511 11.83 -40.03 56.03
CA SER A 511 11.64 -39.59 57.42
C SER A 511 10.24 -39.88 57.92
N GLU A 512 9.19 -39.27 57.36
CA GLU A 512 7.80 -39.40 57.82
C GLU A 512 6.93 -40.10 56.76
N THR A 513 6.51 -41.34 57.00
CA THR A 513 5.69 -42.09 56.02
C THR A 513 4.53 -42.85 56.65
N GLN A 514 3.28 -42.61 56.20
CA GLN A 514 2.14 -43.36 56.75
C GLN A 514 2.09 -44.78 56.18
N ASN A 515 2.06 -44.94 54.86
CA ASN A 515 2.02 -46.26 54.23
C ASN A 515 3.18 -46.41 53.24
N HIS A 516 4.09 -47.33 53.51
CA HIS A 516 5.25 -47.62 52.69
C HIS A 516 5.19 -49.06 52.16
N SER A 517 5.31 -49.22 50.84
CA SER A 517 5.41 -50.52 50.18
C SER A 517 6.58 -50.54 49.20
N SER A 518 7.50 -51.49 49.37
CA SER A 518 8.61 -51.73 48.44
C SER A 518 8.75 -53.19 48.02
N SER A 519 9.32 -53.45 46.83
CA SER A 519 9.68 -54.81 46.39
C SER A 519 11.18 -55.09 46.43
N GLU A 520 12.03 -54.27 45.81
CA GLU A 520 13.47 -54.56 45.62
C GLU A 520 14.39 -53.34 45.93
N PRO A 521 14.54 -52.92 47.20
CA PRO A 521 15.52 -51.90 47.58
C PRO A 521 16.92 -52.48 47.89
N GLN A 522 18.00 -51.88 47.40
CA GLN A 522 19.37 -52.24 47.85
C GLN A 522 19.64 -51.69 49.25
N GLN A 523 19.46 -50.39 49.48
CA GLN A 523 19.64 -49.74 50.78
C GLN A 523 18.37 -48.98 51.18
N LEU A 524 17.77 -49.37 52.31
CA LEU A 524 16.56 -48.75 52.85
C LEU A 524 16.82 -48.15 54.23
N ARG A 525 16.67 -46.83 54.36
CA ARG A 525 16.71 -46.09 55.63
C ARG A 525 15.40 -45.37 55.90
N ASN A 526 14.74 -45.69 57.00
CA ASN A 526 13.48 -45.06 57.39
C ASN A 526 13.48 -44.64 58.87
N SER A 527 13.02 -43.42 59.17
CA SER A 527 12.95 -42.93 60.54
C SER A 527 11.61 -43.26 61.20
N GLU A 528 10.48 -42.86 60.62
CA GLU A 528 9.14 -42.93 61.26
C GLU A 528 8.04 -43.47 60.29
N PRO A 529 7.96 -44.79 60.06
CA PRO A 529 6.85 -45.41 59.34
C PRO A 529 5.65 -45.82 60.22
N GLN A 530 4.42 -45.51 59.79
CA GLN A 530 3.22 -46.12 60.40
C GLN A 530 2.98 -47.57 59.90
N GLN A 531 3.00 -47.80 58.58
CA GLN A 531 2.85 -49.13 57.98
C GLN A 531 3.94 -49.39 56.94
N LEU A 532 4.67 -50.49 57.06
CA LEU A 532 5.75 -50.88 56.15
C LEU A 532 5.55 -52.31 55.62
N ARG A 533 5.54 -52.46 54.28
CA ARG A 533 5.48 -53.75 53.57
C ARG A 533 6.66 -53.91 52.60
N ASN A 534 7.48 -54.94 52.77
CA ASN A 534 8.65 -55.18 51.92
C ASN A 534 8.78 -56.64 51.44
N LEU A 535 9.32 -56.87 50.24
CA LEU A 535 9.57 -58.21 49.69
C LEU A 535 11.04 -58.63 49.85
N GLU A 536 12.03 -57.86 49.38
CA GLU A 536 13.43 -58.33 49.37
C GLU A 536 14.49 -57.18 49.46
N PRO A 537 15.03 -56.87 50.67
CA PRO A 537 16.07 -55.84 50.86
C PRO A 537 17.50 -56.42 50.98
N GLN A 538 18.52 -55.70 50.49
CA GLN A 538 19.94 -56.05 50.78
C GLN A 538 20.47 -55.45 52.09
N GLN A 539 20.09 -54.21 52.43
CA GLN A 539 20.49 -53.50 53.65
C GLN A 539 19.34 -52.65 54.20
N LEU A 540 19.01 -52.76 55.50
CA LEU A 540 17.86 -52.11 56.13
C LEU A 540 18.24 -51.41 57.44
N ARG A 541 17.76 -50.17 57.64
CA ARG A 541 17.90 -49.41 58.90
C ARG A 541 16.62 -48.61 59.22
N ASN A 542 15.89 -49.03 60.26
CA ASN A 542 14.62 -48.44 60.68
C ASN A 542 14.68 -47.97 62.14
N SER A 543 14.07 -46.82 62.46
CA SER A 543 14.12 -46.24 63.82
C SER A 543 12.84 -46.48 64.64
N GLU A 544 11.62 -46.26 64.09
CA GLU A 544 10.35 -46.41 64.84
C GLU A 544 9.15 -46.91 64.00
N PRO A 545 8.88 -48.24 63.91
CA PRO A 545 7.74 -48.77 63.14
C PRO A 545 6.48 -49.08 63.99
N GLN A 546 5.27 -48.74 63.50
CA GLN A 546 4.00 -49.16 64.15
C GLN A 546 3.45 -50.50 63.63
N GLN A 547 3.58 -50.81 62.32
CA GLN A 547 3.16 -52.09 61.72
C GLN A 547 4.12 -52.51 60.59
N LEU A 548 4.70 -53.73 60.67
CA LEU A 548 5.67 -54.27 59.72
C LEU A 548 5.23 -55.61 59.14
N ARG A 549 5.31 -55.80 57.82
CA ARG A 549 5.11 -57.10 57.15
C ARG A 549 6.20 -57.34 56.09
N THR A 550 6.99 -58.38 56.28
CA THR A 550 7.96 -58.88 55.29
C THR A 550 7.43 -60.17 54.67
N SER A 551 7.69 -60.37 53.38
CA SER A 551 7.28 -61.60 52.66
C SER A 551 8.54 -62.28 52.14
N GLU A 552 9.04 -63.28 52.88
CA GLU A 552 10.17 -64.11 52.45
C GLU A 552 9.77 -65.01 51.29
N THR A 553 10.64 -65.09 50.27
CA THR A 553 10.57 -66.07 49.20
C THR A 553 10.98 -67.44 49.77
N GLN A 554 10.00 -68.28 50.11
CA GLN A 554 10.26 -69.69 50.43
C GLN A 554 10.86 -70.38 49.20
N ASN A 555 12.17 -70.57 49.23
CA ASN A 555 12.90 -71.47 48.36
C ASN A 555 13.67 -72.42 49.26
N HIS A 556 13.18 -73.65 49.45
CA HIS A 556 14.02 -74.83 49.64
C HIS A 556 13.30 -76.02 49.00
N SER A 557 13.73 -76.29 47.77
CA SER A 557 13.72 -77.59 47.14
C SER A 557 14.56 -78.58 47.95
N SER A 558 14.02 -79.78 48.04
CA SER A 558 14.60 -81.03 48.52
C SER A 558 16.05 -81.29 48.05
N SER A 559 16.87 -81.92 48.90
CA SER A 559 17.80 -82.97 48.46
C SER A 559 18.24 -83.87 49.62
N GLU A 560 18.22 -85.16 49.32
CA GLU A 560 18.49 -86.35 50.12
C GLU A 560 19.90 -86.41 50.73
N THR A 561 20.05 -87.11 51.86
CA THR A 561 20.64 -88.47 51.90
C THR A 561 20.32 -89.16 53.22
#